data_AF-A0A2E9NLM8-F1
#
_entry.id   AF-A0A2E9NLM8-F1
#
_cell.length_a   1.000
_cell.length_b   1.000
_cell.length_c   1.000
_cell.angle_alpha   90.00
_cell.angle_beta   90.00
_cell.angle_gamma   90.00
#
_symmetry.space_group_name_H-M   'P 1'
#
loop_
_entity.id
_entity.type
_entity.pdbx_description
1 polymer ?
#
loop_
_entity_poly.entity_id
_entity_poly.type
_entity_poly.pdbx_seq_one_letter_code
_entity_poly.pdbx_strand_id
1 'polypeptide(L)'
;MAGIAKLVDEPAYVLAATPNRTSRTPGALDLNSPRVTKLVTEPPQLRNFGFDLDAGGAAQAVDGWLRRVEGERYKALALWDDGTVIFVATAGEEFLCWGRQLTEHGLLMNESALVESTYLFAELARRLHAGLRLTMPEIEFRLVLRDLMPEGSPISISTSRDTGFADEVEEDVRAGLAGAPRRIRRMAS
;
A
#
# COMPACT_ATOMS: atom_id res chain seq x y z
N MET A 1 18.25 1.26 17.75
CA MET A 1 17.21 0.43 17.10
C MET A 1 17.71 0.07 15.72
N ALA A 2 17.73 -1.22 15.36
CA ALA A 2 18.02 -1.63 13.99
C ALA A 2 16.84 -1.20 13.11
N GLY A 3 17.08 -0.27 12.17
CA GLY A 3 16.06 0.15 11.21
C GLY A 3 15.75 -0.98 10.23
N ILE A 4 14.48 -1.17 9.89
CA ILE A 4 14.03 -2.13 8.86
C ILE A 4 14.50 -1.68 7.46
N ALA A 5 14.63 -0.35 7.27
CA ALA A 5 15.25 0.31 6.12
C ALA A 5 15.96 1.59 6.57
N LYS A 6 16.92 2.12 5.79
CA LYS A 6 17.46 3.48 5.98
C LYS A 6 16.54 4.52 5.33
N LEU A 7 15.26 4.50 5.69
CA LEU A 7 14.30 5.55 5.34
C LEU A 7 14.13 6.51 6.52
N VAL A 8 15.19 6.77 7.30
CA VAL A 8 15.07 7.48 8.58
C VAL A 8 14.78 8.97 8.38
N ASP A 9 15.15 9.52 7.22
CA ASP A 9 15.06 10.95 6.90
C ASP A 9 14.26 11.23 5.61
N GLU A 10 13.55 10.24 5.08
CA GLU A 10 12.76 10.35 3.86
C GLU A 10 11.25 10.18 4.14
N PRO A 11 10.39 10.85 3.34
CA PRO A 11 8.97 10.57 3.32
C PRO A 11 8.71 9.07 3.13
N ALA A 12 7.90 8.47 3.98
CA ALA A 12 7.75 7.02 4.03
C ALA A 12 6.30 6.57 4.01
N TYR A 13 6.08 5.47 3.31
CA TYR A 13 4.84 4.71 3.27
C TYR A 13 5.05 3.40 4.03
N VAL A 14 4.35 3.25 5.16
CA VAL A 14 4.49 2.09 6.04
C VAL A 14 3.17 1.34 6.12
N LEU A 15 3.23 0.03 5.88
CA LEU A 15 2.16 -0.91 6.16
C LEU A 15 2.61 -1.85 7.26
N ALA A 16 1.75 -2.05 8.26
CA ALA A 16 1.99 -3.00 9.34
C ALA A 16 0.78 -3.89 9.57
N ALA A 17 1.03 -5.17 9.84
CA ALA A 17 0.04 -6.14 10.24
C ALA A 17 0.54 -6.79 11.52
N THR A 18 -0.13 -6.53 12.64
CA THR A 18 0.27 -7.05 13.95
C THR A 18 -0.84 -7.95 14.51
N PRO A 19 -0.54 -9.19 14.92
CA PRO A 19 -1.47 -9.96 15.73
C PRO A 19 -1.77 -9.23 17.03
N ASN A 20 -3.03 -9.28 17.47
CA ASN A 20 -3.42 -8.78 18.79
C ASN A 20 -2.60 -9.48 19.89
N ARG A 21 -2.45 -8.84 21.05
CA ARG A 21 -1.59 -9.33 22.13
C ARG A 21 -1.93 -10.75 22.59
N THR A 22 -3.19 -11.15 22.51
CA THR A 22 -3.66 -12.48 22.92
C THR A 22 -3.32 -13.58 21.91
N SER A 23 -3.00 -13.22 20.66
CA SER A 23 -2.62 -14.16 19.60
C SER A 23 -1.14 -14.10 19.24
N ARG A 24 -0.36 -13.24 19.91
CA ARG A 24 1.10 -13.22 19.77
C ARG A 24 1.70 -14.38 20.53
N THR A 25 2.41 -15.23 19.80
CA THR A 25 3.18 -16.31 20.38
C THR A 25 4.60 -16.15 19.86
N PRO A 26 5.52 -15.53 20.64
CA PRO A 26 6.92 -15.41 20.24
C PRO A 26 7.49 -16.77 19.85
N GLY A 27 8.21 -16.82 18.74
CA GLY A 27 8.74 -18.08 18.19
C GLY A 27 7.69 -19.03 17.57
N ALA A 28 6.43 -18.63 17.42
CA ALA A 28 5.43 -19.47 16.74
C ALA A 28 5.64 -19.55 15.22
N LEU A 29 6.36 -18.58 14.67
CA LEU A 29 6.81 -18.60 13.30
C LEU A 29 8.07 -19.42 13.16
N ASP A 30 7.95 -20.57 12.48
CA ASP A 30 9.10 -21.20 11.87
C ASP A 30 9.55 -20.37 10.67
N LEU A 31 10.45 -19.42 10.93
CA LEU A 31 11.05 -18.55 9.91
C LEU A 31 11.91 -19.34 8.90
N ASN A 32 12.26 -20.59 9.21
CA ASN A 32 12.96 -21.48 8.28
C ASN A 32 11.99 -22.32 7.43
N SER A 33 10.68 -22.22 7.69
CA SER A 33 9.67 -22.93 6.91
C SER A 33 9.76 -22.52 5.45
N PRO A 34 9.90 -23.47 4.50
CA PRO A 34 9.95 -23.14 3.07
C PRO A 34 8.75 -22.33 2.59
N ARG A 35 7.59 -22.49 3.24
CA ARG A 35 6.37 -21.74 2.93
C ARG A 35 6.48 -20.27 3.36
N VAL A 36 7.01 -20.01 4.56
CA VAL A 36 7.19 -18.66 5.10
C VAL A 36 8.27 -17.95 4.30
N THR A 37 9.43 -18.59 4.15
CA THR A 37 10.54 -18.05 3.36
C THR A 37 10.10 -17.74 1.95
N LYS A 38 9.37 -18.65 1.28
CA LYS A 38 8.84 -18.42 -0.07
C LYS A 38 7.92 -17.20 -0.14
N LEU A 39 6.99 -17.03 0.81
CA LEU A 39 6.08 -15.88 0.79
C LEU A 39 6.81 -14.54 0.99
N VAL A 40 7.92 -14.54 1.73
CA VAL A 40 8.75 -13.34 1.91
C VAL A 40 9.66 -13.10 0.70
N THR A 41 10.23 -14.14 0.11
CA THR A 41 11.10 -14.03 -1.09
C THR A 41 10.31 -13.81 -2.38
N GLU A 42 9.10 -14.32 -2.47
CA GLU A 42 8.21 -14.24 -3.62
C GLU A 42 6.83 -13.79 -3.13
N PRO A 43 6.67 -12.51 -2.72
CA PRO A 43 5.39 -12.01 -2.26
C PRO A 43 4.34 -12.09 -3.38
N PRO A 44 3.03 -12.13 -3.03
CA PRO A 44 1.98 -12.16 -4.03
C PRO A 44 2.07 -10.95 -4.97
N GLN A 45 1.72 -11.17 -6.22
CA GLN A 45 1.67 -10.14 -7.26
C GLN A 45 0.29 -10.17 -7.91
N LEU A 46 -0.23 -8.99 -8.27
CA LEU A 46 -1.52 -8.86 -8.95
C LEU A 46 -1.36 -8.95 -10.48
N ARG A 47 -0.29 -8.34 -11.00
CA ARG A 47 0.03 -8.27 -12.43
C ARG A 47 1.53 -8.02 -12.63
N ASN A 48 2.02 -8.32 -13.83
CA ASN A 48 3.38 -7.97 -14.23
C ASN A 48 3.57 -6.45 -14.20
N PHE A 49 4.73 -5.99 -13.73
CA PHE A 49 5.08 -4.56 -13.62
C PHE A 49 4.04 -3.73 -12.84
N GLY A 50 3.48 -4.33 -11.78
CA GLY A 50 2.60 -3.65 -10.82
C GLY A 50 3.36 -3.06 -9.63
N PHE A 51 2.61 -2.52 -8.67
CA PHE A 51 3.18 -2.02 -7.42
C PHE A 51 3.24 -3.15 -6.39
N ASP A 52 4.30 -3.94 -6.47
CA ASP A 52 4.51 -5.11 -5.63
C ASP A 52 5.24 -4.81 -4.30
N LEU A 53 5.26 -5.84 -3.46
CA LEU A 53 5.97 -5.86 -2.17
C LEU A 53 7.38 -6.43 -2.29
N ASP A 54 7.87 -6.69 -3.51
CA ASP A 54 9.22 -7.23 -3.67
C ASP A 54 10.21 -6.13 -3.31
N ALA A 55 10.81 -6.26 -2.13
CA ALA A 55 11.85 -5.37 -1.64
C ALA A 55 13.22 -5.69 -2.24
N GLY A 56 13.28 -6.69 -3.13
CA GLY A 56 14.51 -7.19 -3.71
C GLY A 56 15.42 -7.89 -2.68
N GLY A 57 16.61 -8.27 -3.13
CA GLY A 57 17.64 -8.85 -2.28
C GLY A 57 17.28 -10.23 -1.71
N ALA A 58 18.26 -10.86 -1.05
CA ALA A 58 18.05 -12.14 -0.39
C ALA A 58 17.34 -11.97 0.97
N ALA A 59 16.47 -12.91 1.32
CA ALA A 59 15.91 -12.95 2.67
C ALA A 59 16.99 -13.27 3.70
N GLN A 60 17.06 -12.48 4.75
CA GLN A 60 18.02 -12.61 5.84
C GLN A 60 17.27 -12.85 7.14
N ALA A 61 17.53 -13.98 7.79
CA ALA A 61 17.09 -14.20 9.17
C ALA A 61 18.09 -13.54 10.13
N VAL A 62 17.62 -12.65 10.99
CA VAL A 62 18.41 -11.94 11.99
C VAL A 62 17.61 -11.96 13.27
N ASP A 63 18.17 -12.37 14.41
CA ASP A 63 17.60 -12.21 15.76
C ASP A 63 16.06 -12.31 15.90
N GLY A 64 15.45 -13.41 15.45
CA GLY A 64 13.99 -13.62 15.60
C GLY A 64 13.12 -12.92 14.56
N TRP A 65 13.69 -12.46 13.44
CA TRP A 65 12.92 -11.94 12.31
C TRP A 65 13.57 -12.24 10.97
N LEU A 66 12.75 -12.27 9.92
CA LEU A 66 13.13 -12.44 8.53
C LEU A 66 12.94 -11.09 7.82
N ARG A 67 13.96 -10.59 7.14
CA ARG A 67 13.90 -9.32 6.40
C ARG A 67 14.38 -9.47 4.96
N ARG A 68 13.85 -8.62 4.08
CA ARG A 68 14.33 -8.39 2.73
C ARG A 68 14.51 -6.90 2.47
N VAL A 69 15.65 -6.58 1.90
CA VAL A 69 16.04 -5.23 1.48
C VAL A 69 17.08 -5.36 0.38
N GLU A 70 16.85 -4.69 -0.74
CA GLU A 70 17.86 -4.49 -1.78
C GLU A 70 18.37 -3.06 -1.73
N GLY A 71 19.65 -2.90 -1.44
CA GLY A 71 20.33 -1.62 -1.54
C GLY A 71 19.69 -0.47 -0.75
N GLU A 72 19.17 -0.72 0.45
CA GLU A 72 18.69 0.23 1.49
C GLU A 72 17.74 1.39 1.07
N ARG A 73 17.42 1.59 -0.22
CA ARG A 73 17.08 2.92 -0.74
C ARG A 73 15.60 3.20 -0.95
N TYR A 74 14.72 2.20 -1.14
CA TYR A 74 13.33 2.53 -1.47
C TYR A 74 12.25 1.54 -1.02
N LYS A 75 12.57 0.27 -0.69
CA LYS A 75 11.62 -0.71 -0.13
C LYS A 75 12.28 -1.65 0.87
N ALA A 76 11.52 -2.10 1.87
CA ALA A 76 11.88 -3.17 2.78
C ALA A 76 10.64 -3.97 3.22
N LEU A 77 10.82 -5.27 3.41
CA LEU A 77 9.81 -6.18 3.95
C LEU A 77 10.40 -6.94 5.13
N ALA A 78 9.66 -7.00 6.23
CA ALA A 78 10.08 -7.66 7.45
C ALA A 78 8.94 -8.50 8.03
N LEU A 79 9.30 -9.66 8.57
CA LEU A 79 8.43 -10.58 9.29
C LEU A 79 9.10 -10.95 10.61
N TRP A 80 8.48 -10.60 11.73
CA TRP A 80 8.96 -10.96 13.06
C TRP A 80 8.38 -12.29 13.51
N ASP A 81 9.08 -12.98 14.40
CA ASP A 81 8.67 -14.27 14.96
C ASP A 81 7.34 -14.25 15.74
N ASP A 82 6.91 -13.06 16.20
CA ASP A 82 5.63 -12.83 16.85
C ASP A 82 4.46 -12.68 15.85
N GLY A 83 4.73 -12.75 14.55
CA GLY A 83 3.73 -12.60 13.49
C GLY A 83 3.58 -11.19 12.97
N THR A 84 4.35 -10.22 13.46
CA THR A 84 4.32 -8.85 12.94
C THR A 84 4.92 -8.81 11.54
N VAL A 85 4.15 -8.30 10.58
CA VAL A 85 4.62 -8.04 9.21
C VAL A 85 4.72 -6.54 9.03
N ILE A 86 5.83 -6.06 8.47
CA ILE A 86 6.06 -4.66 8.18
C ILE A 86 6.57 -4.54 6.75
N PHE A 87 5.91 -3.72 5.95
CA PHE A 87 6.40 -3.25 4.67
C PHE A 87 6.65 -1.74 4.77
N VAL A 88 7.79 -1.30 4.28
CA VAL A 88 8.13 0.11 4.19
C VAL A 88 8.58 0.40 2.77
N ALA A 89 8.07 1.49 2.19
CA ALA A 89 8.58 2.05 0.96
C ALA A 89 8.82 3.56 1.10
N THR A 90 9.64 4.12 0.23
CA THR A 90 9.67 5.58 0.06
C THR A 90 8.31 6.06 -0.43
N ALA A 91 7.88 7.21 0.09
CA ALA A 91 6.72 7.88 -0.46
C ALA A 91 7.04 8.79 -1.65
N GLY A 92 8.31 8.84 -2.08
CA GLY A 92 8.78 9.60 -3.23
C GLY A 92 8.46 8.97 -4.60
N GLU A 93 9.16 9.46 -5.62
CA GLU A 93 8.98 9.10 -7.04
C GLU A 93 9.37 7.64 -7.35
N GLU A 94 10.09 6.98 -6.45
CA GLU A 94 10.55 5.61 -6.63
C GLU A 94 9.49 4.58 -6.24
N PHE A 95 8.40 4.99 -5.55
CA PHE A 95 7.30 4.10 -5.23
C PHE A 95 5.93 4.79 -5.15
N LEU A 96 5.59 5.44 -4.03
CA LEU A 96 4.21 5.89 -3.80
C LEU A 96 3.81 7.04 -4.73
N CYS A 97 4.73 7.93 -5.08
CA CYS A 97 4.50 9.01 -6.04
C CYS A 97 5.05 8.68 -7.43
N TRP A 98 5.27 7.39 -7.74
CA TRP A 98 5.82 7.00 -9.04
C TRP A 98 5.00 7.52 -10.21
N GLY A 99 5.70 8.09 -11.19
CA GLY A 99 5.12 8.67 -12.39
C GLY A 99 4.32 9.95 -12.12
N ARG A 100 4.43 10.54 -10.93
CA ARG A 100 3.79 11.82 -10.57
C ARG A 100 4.85 12.88 -10.37
N GLN A 101 4.57 14.07 -10.88
CA GLN A 101 5.44 15.23 -10.68
C GLN A 101 5.13 15.87 -9.32
N LEU A 102 6.18 16.33 -8.64
CA LEU A 102 6.03 17.24 -7.51
C LEU A 102 5.30 18.51 -7.99
N THR A 103 4.27 18.90 -7.27
CA THR A 103 3.53 20.14 -7.54
C THR A 103 3.94 21.22 -6.54
N GLU A 104 3.56 22.47 -6.82
CA GLU A 104 3.64 23.56 -5.84
C GLU A 104 2.85 23.29 -4.56
N HIS A 105 1.92 22.32 -4.58
CA HIS A 105 1.11 21.91 -3.44
C HIS A 105 1.66 20.67 -2.71
N GLY A 106 2.74 20.05 -3.20
CA GLY A 106 3.39 18.90 -2.58
C GLY A 106 3.36 17.63 -3.43
N LEU A 107 3.56 16.49 -2.75
CA LEU A 107 3.62 15.16 -3.35
C LEU A 107 2.24 14.67 -3.79
N LEU A 108 2.14 14.24 -5.05
CA LEU A 108 0.94 13.61 -5.61
C LEU A 108 1.06 12.08 -5.54
N MET A 109 0.23 11.45 -4.72
CA MET A 109 0.25 10.00 -4.59
C MET A 109 -0.31 9.31 -5.84
N ASN A 110 0.33 8.21 -6.23
CA ASN A 110 -0.17 7.29 -7.23
C ASN A 110 -1.21 6.34 -6.58
N GLU A 111 -2.48 6.49 -6.95
CA GLU A 111 -3.58 5.69 -6.42
C GLU A 111 -3.39 4.18 -6.64
N SER A 112 -2.85 3.80 -7.81
CA SER A 112 -2.54 2.40 -8.09
C SER A 112 -1.44 1.87 -7.17
N ALA A 113 -0.41 2.68 -6.89
CA ALA A 113 0.63 2.30 -5.95
C ALA A 113 0.07 2.09 -4.55
N LEU A 114 -0.78 3.00 -4.08
CA LEU A 114 -1.42 2.92 -2.77
C LEU A 114 -2.32 1.68 -2.67
N VAL A 115 -3.25 1.50 -3.60
CA VAL A 115 -4.27 0.44 -3.55
C VAL A 115 -3.66 -0.94 -3.78
N GLU A 116 -2.83 -1.10 -4.82
CA GLU A 116 -2.25 -2.41 -5.15
C GLU A 116 -1.34 -2.90 -4.02
N SER A 117 -0.44 -2.05 -3.52
CA SER A 117 0.48 -2.44 -2.45
C SER A 117 -0.26 -2.72 -1.13
N THR A 118 -1.28 -1.92 -0.79
CA THR A 118 -2.11 -2.16 0.41
C THR A 118 -2.83 -3.51 0.31
N TYR A 119 -3.45 -3.79 -0.83
CA TYR A 119 -4.14 -5.05 -1.07
C TYR A 119 -3.18 -6.25 -1.00
N LEU A 120 -2.05 -6.17 -1.70
CA LEU A 120 -1.03 -7.23 -1.70
C LEU A 120 -0.47 -7.46 -0.30
N PHE A 121 -0.32 -6.41 0.51
CA PHE A 121 0.14 -6.51 1.88
C PHE A 121 -0.86 -7.23 2.77
N ALA A 122 -2.14 -6.88 2.66
CA ALA A 122 -3.20 -7.58 3.37
C ALA A 122 -3.25 -9.07 2.99
N GLU A 123 -3.11 -9.38 1.69
CA GLU A 123 -3.08 -10.76 1.21
C GLU A 123 -1.83 -11.53 1.66
N LEU A 124 -0.66 -10.88 1.65
CA LEU A 124 0.58 -11.46 2.17
C LEU A 124 0.44 -11.79 3.66
N ALA A 125 0.00 -10.81 4.48
CA ALA A 125 -0.22 -11.01 5.91
C ALA A 125 -1.18 -12.18 6.15
N ARG A 126 -2.34 -12.19 5.47
CA ARG A 126 -3.31 -13.28 5.56
C ARG A 126 -2.69 -14.65 5.23
N ARG A 127 -1.87 -14.74 4.17
CA ARG A 127 -1.21 -16.00 3.78
C ARG A 127 -0.14 -16.45 4.77
N LEU A 128 0.62 -15.50 5.32
CA LEU A 128 1.60 -15.75 6.37
C LEU A 128 0.89 -16.28 7.62
N HIS A 129 -0.11 -15.56 8.14
CA HIS A 129 -0.87 -15.94 9.33
C HIS A 129 -1.65 -17.25 9.17
N ALA A 130 -2.19 -17.54 7.99
CA ALA A 130 -2.81 -18.84 7.69
C ALA A 130 -1.80 -20.01 7.76
N GLY A 131 -0.50 -19.74 7.58
CA GLY A 131 0.56 -20.72 7.77
C GLY A 131 0.90 -20.98 9.25
N LEU A 132 0.56 -20.06 10.16
CA LEU A 132 1.09 -20.05 11.53
C LEU A 132 0.32 -20.93 12.51
N ARG A 133 -0.76 -21.58 12.06
CA ARG A 133 -1.67 -22.33 12.93
C ARG A 133 -2.11 -21.54 14.17
N LEU A 134 -2.06 -20.20 14.10
CA LEU A 134 -2.55 -19.33 15.16
C LEU A 134 -4.06 -19.50 15.24
N THR A 135 -4.59 -19.59 16.45
CA THR A 135 -6.02 -19.68 16.72
C THR A 135 -6.65 -18.35 16.33
N MET A 136 -7.10 -18.22 15.06
CA MET A 136 -7.81 -17.05 14.51
C MET A 136 -7.29 -15.70 15.05
N PRO A 137 -6.05 -15.30 14.71
CA PRO A 137 -5.51 -14.05 15.22
C PRO A 137 -6.37 -12.91 14.69
N GLU A 138 -6.87 -12.07 15.59
CA GLU A 138 -7.31 -10.74 15.20
C GLU A 138 -6.06 -9.96 14.78
N ILE A 139 -6.02 -9.54 13.52
CA ILE A 139 -4.88 -8.84 12.93
C ILE A 139 -5.25 -7.37 12.82
N GLU A 140 -4.46 -6.52 13.47
CA GLU A 140 -4.56 -5.08 13.31
C GLU A 140 -3.72 -4.66 12.09
N PHE A 141 -4.35 -4.03 11.12
CA PHE A 141 -3.68 -3.41 9.99
C PHE A 141 -3.50 -1.91 10.24
N ARG A 142 -2.30 -1.40 9.97
CA ARG A 142 -1.99 0.02 10.02
C ARG A 142 -1.36 0.46 8.72
N LEU A 143 -1.82 1.61 8.24
CA LEU A 143 -1.22 2.35 7.14
C LEU A 143 -0.74 3.69 7.73
N VAL A 144 0.54 3.99 7.55
CA VAL A 144 1.14 5.24 8.02
C VAL A 144 1.83 5.92 6.86
N LEU A 145 1.54 7.21 6.72
CA LEU A 145 2.22 8.12 5.81
C LEU A 145 3.03 9.07 6.68
N ARG A 146 4.35 9.01 6.57
CA ARG A 146 5.29 9.77 7.41
C ARG A 146 6.01 10.81 6.58
N ASP A 147 6.17 12.01 7.12
CA ASP A 147 6.96 13.11 6.56
C ASP A 147 6.60 13.48 5.11
N LEU A 148 5.37 13.20 4.68
CA LEU A 148 4.86 13.58 3.36
C LEU A 148 4.75 15.11 3.17
N MET A 149 4.89 15.89 4.24
CA MET A 149 4.79 17.34 4.24
C MET A 149 6.05 17.94 4.87
N PRO A 150 7.08 18.30 4.08
CA PRO A 150 8.28 18.94 4.62
C PRO A 150 7.98 20.29 5.29
N GLU A 151 6.93 21.00 4.85
CA GLU A 151 6.64 22.39 5.28
C GLU A 151 5.15 22.68 5.56
N GLY A 152 4.34 21.65 5.84
CA GLY A 152 2.91 21.84 6.17
C GLY A 152 1.95 22.02 4.99
N SER A 153 2.43 21.88 3.76
CA SER A 153 1.61 21.86 2.54
C SER A 153 0.71 20.61 2.49
N PRO A 154 -0.58 20.73 2.12
CA PRO A 154 -1.53 19.63 2.15
C PRO A 154 -1.17 18.50 1.17
N ILE A 155 -1.29 17.25 1.62
CA ILE A 155 -1.17 16.08 0.74
C ILE A 155 -2.49 15.92 -0.01
N SER A 156 -2.40 15.72 -1.32
CA SER A 156 -3.55 15.40 -2.15
C SER A 156 -3.42 14.01 -2.73
N ILE A 157 -4.51 13.24 -2.64
CA ILE A 157 -4.74 12.13 -3.54
C ILE A 157 -5.19 12.76 -4.86
N SER A 158 -4.58 12.35 -5.97
CA SER A 158 -5.01 12.81 -7.30
C SER A 158 -6.41 12.28 -7.59
N THR A 159 -7.45 13.03 -7.20
CA THR A 159 -8.85 12.69 -7.54
C THR A 159 -9.16 12.85 -9.03
N SER A 160 -8.21 13.35 -9.81
CA SER A 160 -8.33 13.56 -11.24
C SER A 160 -7.72 12.37 -12.00
N ARG A 161 -8.59 11.65 -12.73
CA ARG A 161 -8.27 11.28 -14.12
C ARG A 161 -7.62 12.50 -14.76
N ASP A 162 -6.58 12.31 -15.56
CA ASP A 162 -6.04 13.32 -16.47
C ASP A 162 -7.16 14.27 -16.90
N THR A 163 -6.99 15.56 -16.61
CA THR A 163 -8.02 16.60 -16.63
C THR A 163 -8.77 16.74 -17.95
N GLY A 164 -8.37 16.04 -19.01
CA GLY A 164 -9.11 15.97 -20.27
C GLY A 164 -10.44 15.21 -20.23
N PHE A 165 -10.62 14.22 -19.34
CA PHE A 165 -11.87 13.43 -19.34
C PHE A 165 -12.99 14.04 -18.48
N ALA A 166 -12.63 14.86 -17.49
CA ALA A 166 -13.61 15.48 -16.60
C ALA A 166 -14.34 16.65 -17.29
N ASP A 167 -13.60 17.43 -18.09
CA ASP A 167 -14.15 18.56 -18.83
C ASP A 167 -15.17 18.12 -19.91
N GLU A 168 -14.88 17.02 -20.64
CA GLU A 168 -15.82 16.46 -21.65
C GLU A 168 -17.12 15.94 -21.02
N VAL A 169 -17.06 15.32 -19.84
CA VAL A 169 -18.25 14.78 -19.16
C VAL A 169 -19.11 15.89 -18.54
N GLU A 170 -18.51 16.96 -18.01
CA GLU A 170 -19.29 18.08 -17.49
C GLU A 170 -19.97 18.88 -18.63
N GLU A 171 -19.33 18.99 -19.79
CA GLU A 171 -19.90 19.61 -20.98
C GLU A 171 -21.04 18.77 -21.57
N ASP A 172 -20.88 17.44 -21.67
CA ASP A 172 -21.93 16.51 -22.11
C ASP A 172 -23.13 16.47 -21.16
N VAL A 173 -22.91 16.56 -19.84
CA VAL A 173 -23.98 16.63 -18.85
C VAL A 173 -24.73 17.96 -18.92
N ARG A 174 -24.04 19.09 -19.15
CA ARG A 174 -24.71 20.38 -19.39
C ARG A 174 -25.49 20.40 -20.71
N ALA A 175 -24.93 19.84 -21.78
CA ALA A 175 -25.59 19.75 -23.08
C ALA A 175 -26.84 18.86 -23.01
N GLY A 176 -26.77 17.74 -22.28
CA GLY A 176 -27.92 16.85 -22.04
C GLY A 176 -29.04 17.47 -21.22
N LEU A 177 -28.72 18.35 -20.27
CA LEU A 177 -29.71 19.06 -19.44
C LEU A 177 -30.34 20.28 -20.13
N ALA A 178 -29.64 20.91 -21.07
CA ALA A 178 -30.15 22.02 -21.86
C ALA A 178 -31.04 21.57 -23.05
N GLY A 179 -30.94 20.32 -23.48
CA GLY A 179 -31.58 19.80 -24.69
C GLY A 179 -32.90 19.02 -24.53
N ALA A 180 -33.42 18.80 -23.32
CA ALA A 180 -34.60 17.97 -23.12
C ALA A 180 -35.94 18.76 -23.31
N PRO A 181 -36.76 18.48 -24.35
CA PRO A 181 -38.05 19.14 -24.52
C PRO A 181 -39.06 18.63 -23.48
N ARG A 182 -39.58 19.55 -22.65
CA ARG A 182 -40.73 19.30 -21.76
C ARG A 182 -41.98 19.00 -22.59
N ARG A 183 -42.36 17.72 -22.70
CA ARG A 183 -43.73 17.33 -23.08
C ARG A 183 -44.56 17.05 -21.83
N ILE A 184 -45.27 18.07 -21.35
CA ILE A 184 -46.41 17.90 -20.44
C ILE A 184 -47.62 17.54 -21.32
N ARG A 185 -48.04 16.27 -21.29
CA ARG A 185 -49.35 15.86 -21.81
C ARG A 185 -50.37 15.96 -20.67
N ARG A 186 -51.20 17.01 -20.70
CA ARG A 186 -52.48 17.02 -19.98
C ARG A 186 -53.37 15.94 -20.61
N MET A 187 -53.89 15.01 -19.80
CA MET A 187 -55.14 14.34 -20.12
C MET A 187 -56.22 14.95 -19.23
N ALA A 188 -57.18 15.58 -19.89
CA ALA A 188 -58.47 15.95 -19.35
C ALA A 188 -59.51 15.00 -19.95
N SER A 189 -60.58 14.76 -19.19
CA SER A 189 -61.77 13.93 -19.43
C SER A 189 -61.60 12.46 -19.08
#